data_AF-A0A6L4Z9Y1-F1
#
_entry.id   AF-A0A6L4Z9Y1-F1
#
_cell.length_a   1.000
_cell.length_b   1.000
_cell.length_c   1.000
_cell.angle_alpha   90.00
_cell.angle_beta   90.00
_cell.angle_gamma   90.00
#
_symmetry.space_group_name_H-M   'P 1'
#
loop_
_entity.id
_entity.type
_entity.pdbx_description
1 polymer ?
#
loop_
_entity_poly.entity_id
_entity_poly.type
_entity_poly.pdbx_seq_one_letter_code
_entity_poly.pdbx_strand_id
1 'polypeptide(L)'
;MGYNFKPLGIKITEDPTFTGNLYGVSNNIVGKFQEIRDRIEKLKDKRIIGELINLIDEHPEVPMLKNYLAIAYTLRKMDNESKEIVLQTVIDHPDYLFGKIALANLYIDEKRYSEVPAILGNEMDIRKICPDRKTFHLSEMVNFYKVAVRYFAAVKDFIMPATG
;
A
#
# COMPACT_ATOMS: atom_id res chain seq x y z
N MET A 1 16.22 15.10 -2.33
CA MET A 1 16.26 15.82 -3.62
C MET A 1 14.90 15.61 -4.30
N GLY A 2 14.32 16.58 -4.99
CA GLY A 2 12.97 16.45 -5.58
C GLY A 2 13.01 16.52 -7.10
N TYR A 3 12.33 15.60 -7.78
CA TYR A 3 12.22 15.60 -9.24
C TYR A 3 10.92 16.30 -9.65
N ASN A 4 11.03 17.35 -10.48
CA ASN A 4 9.90 18.05 -11.05
C ASN A 4 9.56 17.49 -12.43
N PHE A 5 8.55 16.63 -12.51
CA PHE A 5 8.01 16.16 -13.79
C PHE A 5 7.01 17.18 -14.34
N LYS A 6 7.54 18.29 -14.88
CA LYS A 6 6.75 19.40 -15.46
C LYS A 6 5.64 19.00 -16.45
N PRO A 7 5.75 17.93 -17.28
CA PRO A 7 4.67 17.57 -18.20
C PRO A 7 3.38 17.08 -17.51
N LEU A 8 3.44 16.65 -16.25
CA LEU A 8 2.33 15.97 -15.57
C LEU A 8 1.70 16.79 -14.43
N GLY A 9 2.27 17.95 -14.08
CA GLY A 9 1.80 18.78 -12.97
C GLY A 9 1.99 18.16 -11.58
N ILE A 10 2.81 17.11 -11.46
CA ILE A 10 3.09 16.40 -10.21
C ILE A 10 4.53 16.64 -9.74
N LYS A 11 4.69 16.70 -8.42
CA LYS A 11 5.98 16.74 -7.73
C LYS A 11 6.24 15.40 -7.06
N ILE A 12 7.43 14.84 -7.27
CA ILE A 12 7.87 13.63 -6.57
C ILE A 12 8.85 14.03 -5.47
N THR A 13 8.63 13.52 -4.26
CA THR A 13 9.51 13.72 -3.10
C THR A 13 10.04 12.39 -2.59
N GLU A 14 11.25 12.43 -2.03
CA GLU A 14 11.88 11.32 -1.29
C GLU A 14 12.01 11.65 0.20
N ASP A 15 11.34 12.71 0.65
CA ASP A 15 11.29 13.10 2.06
C ASP A 15 10.66 11.96 2.89
N PRO A 16 11.42 11.31 3.78
CA PRO A 16 10.95 10.16 4.55
C PRO A 16 9.83 10.51 5.54
N THR A 17 9.62 11.79 5.84
CA THR A 17 8.56 12.28 6.72
C THR A 17 7.27 12.61 5.97
N PHE A 18 7.32 12.74 4.64
CA PHE A 18 6.20 13.21 3.83
C PHE A 18 4.93 12.38 4.02
N THR A 19 5.03 11.06 3.92
CA THR A 19 3.86 10.17 4.07
C THR A 19 3.32 10.21 5.49
N GLY A 20 4.20 10.28 6.50
CA GLY A 20 3.78 10.46 7.90
C GLY A 20 2.96 11.73 8.09
N ASN A 21 3.48 12.86 7.63
CA ASN A 21 2.83 14.15 7.71
C ASN A 21 1.51 14.18 6.90
N LEU A 22 1.48 13.54 5.73
CA LEU A 22 0.28 13.46 4.88
C LEU A 22 -0.88 12.78 5.60
N TYR A 23 -0.62 11.74 6.40
CA TYR A 23 -1.63 11.00 7.14
C TYR A 23 -1.72 11.42 8.62
N GLY A 24 -1.23 12.62 8.97
CA GLY A 24 -1.38 13.19 10.31
C GLY A 24 -0.62 12.46 11.42
N VAL A 25 0.41 11.68 11.09
CA VAL A 25 1.13 10.85 12.06
C VAL A 25 2.15 11.68 12.84
N SER A 26 2.10 11.56 14.17
CA SER A 26 3.06 12.25 15.03
C SER A 26 4.50 11.78 14.81
N ASN A 27 5.47 12.69 14.98
CA ASN A 27 6.90 12.39 14.81
C ASN A 27 7.39 11.24 15.72
N ASN A 28 6.78 11.06 16.90
CA ASN A 28 7.11 9.97 17.81
C ASN A 28 6.84 8.59 17.18
N ILE A 29 5.76 8.45 16.41
CA ILE A 29 5.43 7.22 15.69
C ILE A 29 6.26 7.08 14.42
N VAL A 30 6.50 8.17 13.69
CA VAL A 30 7.36 8.17 12.48
C VAL A 30 8.76 7.63 12.78
N GLY A 31 9.34 8.00 13.92
CA GLY A 31 10.66 7.52 14.35
C GLY A 31 10.75 6.00 14.51
N LYS A 32 9.62 5.33 14.83
CA LYS A 32 9.55 3.87 14.99
C LYS A 32 9.40 3.11 13.67
N PHE A 33 8.97 3.77 12.59
CA PHE A 33 8.66 3.07 11.34
C PHE A 33 9.86 2.39 10.68
N GLN A 34 11.05 2.97 10.79
CA GLN A 34 12.25 2.33 10.26
C GLN A 34 12.55 1.03 11.01
N GLU A 35 12.51 1.08 12.35
CA GLU A 35 12.72 -0.10 13.19
C GLU A 35 11.66 -1.18 12.91
N ILE A 36 10.38 -0.79 12.80
CA ILE A 36 9.28 -1.70 12.47
C ILE A 36 9.54 -2.41 11.14
N ARG A 37 9.93 -1.69 10.08
CA ARG A 37 10.25 -2.29 8.77
C ARG A 37 11.37 -3.31 8.89
N ASP A 38 12.48 -2.94 9.53
CA ASP A 38 13.65 -3.82 9.69
C ASP A 38 13.30 -5.09 10.48
N ARG A 39 12.36 -5.00 11.42
CA ARG A 39 11.90 -6.13 12.23
C ARG A 39 10.88 -7.01 11.53
N ILE A 40 10.03 -6.44 10.67
CA ILE A 40 9.08 -7.19 9.85
C ILE A 40 9.80 -8.18 8.95
N GLU A 41 10.92 -7.76 8.33
CA GLU A 41 11.76 -8.59 7.45
C GLU A 41 12.47 -9.74 8.20
N LYS A 42 12.70 -9.58 9.51
CA LYS A 42 13.27 -10.63 10.36
C LYS A 42 12.18 -11.66 10.69
N LEU A 43 11.99 -12.65 9.81
CA LEU A 43 10.97 -13.70 9.98
C LEU A 43 11.03 -14.46 11.32
N LYS A 44 12.20 -14.50 11.98
CA LYS A 44 12.37 -15.10 13.31
C LYS A 44 11.87 -14.22 14.46
N ASP A 45 11.63 -12.92 14.24
CA ASP A 45 11.00 -12.05 15.22
C ASP A 45 9.51 -12.43 15.34
N LYS A 46 9.20 -13.15 16.42
CA LYS A 46 7.84 -13.61 16.75
C LYS A 46 7.02 -12.54 17.47
N ARG A 47 7.64 -11.45 17.93
CA ARG A 47 6.97 -10.43 18.77
C ARG A 47 6.38 -9.28 17.94
N ILE A 48 6.95 -9.02 16.77
CA ILE A 48 6.56 -7.87 15.93
C ILE A 48 5.07 -7.81 15.59
N ILE A 49 4.40 -8.96 15.38
CA ILE A 49 2.94 -8.98 15.14
C ILE A 49 2.18 -8.46 16.37
N GLY A 50 2.47 -8.98 17.56
CA GLY A 50 1.82 -8.55 18.80
C GLY A 50 2.07 -7.08 19.11
N GLU A 51 3.29 -6.60 18.84
CA GLU A 51 3.62 -5.18 19.01
C GLU A 51 2.88 -4.29 18.00
N LEU A 52 2.74 -4.72 16.75
CA LEU A 52 1.95 -4.00 15.75
C LEU A 52 0.48 -3.94 16.13
N ILE A 53 -0.09 -5.03 16.65
CA ILE A 53 -1.48 -5.06 17.15
C ILE A 53 -1.66 -4.04 18.28
N ASN A 54 -0.79 -4.06 19.29
CA ASN A 54 -0.85 -3.09 20.39
C ASN A 54 -0.73 -1.64 19.89
N LEU A 55 0.18 -1.38 18.94
CA LEU A 55 0.34 -0.05 18.35
C LEU A 55 -0.90 0.38 17.55
N ILE A 56 -1.58 -0.55 16.88
CA ILE A 56 -2.84 -0.27 16.16
C ILE A 56 -3.96 0.04 17.15
N ASP A 57 -4.01 -0.65 18.29
CA ASP A 57 -4.98 -0.38 19.35
C ASP A 57 -4.75 1.00 19.99
N GLU A 58 -3.49 1.39 20.18
CA GLU A 58 -3.10 2.71 20.71
C GLU A 58 -3.26 3.85 19.68
N HIS A 59 -3.08 3.54 18.40
CA HIS A 59 -3.06 4.50 17.29
C HIS A 59 -3.89 4.02 16.08
N PRO A 60 -5.21 3.79 16.23
CA PRO A 60 -6.06 3.22 15.18
C PRO A 60 -6.20 4.14 13.95
N GLU A 61 -5.95 5.44 14.15
CA GLU A 61 -5.92 6.49 13.13
C GLU A 61 -4.72 6.41 12.19
N VAL A 62 -3.70 5.60 12.50
CA VAL A 62 -2.47 5.50 11.70
C VAL A 62 -2.55 4.34 10.70
N PRO A 63 -2.92 4.57 9.43
CA PRO A 63 -3.11 3.49 8.45
C PRO A 63 -1.82 2.70 8.13
N MET A 64 -0.66 3.34 8.28
CA MET A 64 0.63 2.69 8.02
C MET A 64 0.88 1.50 8.94
N LEU A 65 0.39 1.52 10.20
CA LEU A 65 0.54 0.40 11.12
C LEU A 65 -0.24 -0.82 10.65
N LYS A 66 -1.48 -0.63 10.20
CA LYS A 66 -2.31 -1.70 9.62
C LYS A 66 -1.68 -2.26 8.34
N ASN A 67 -1.11 -1.40 7.51
CA ASN A 67 -0.36 -1.83 6.33
C ASN A 67 0.92 -2.62 6.68
N TYR A 68 1.64 -2.22 7.72
CA TYR A 68 2.79 -2.99 8.22
C TYR A 68 2.37 -4.35 8.78
N LEU A 69 1.24 -4.42 9.48
CA LEU A 69 0.67 -5.68 9.95
C LEU A 69 0.30 -6.61 8.78
N ALA A 70 -0.32 -6.07 7.72
CA ALA A 70 -0.59 -6.81 6.48
C ALA A 70 0.69 -7.43 5.89
N ILE A 71 1.75 -6.63 5.74
CA ILE A 71 3.04 -7.08 5.22
C ILE A 71 3.64 -8.16 6.13
N ALA A 72 3.58 -7.96 7.46
CA ALA A 72 4.10 -8.90 8.43
C ALA A 72 3.41 -10.27 8.34
N TYR A 73 2.08 -10.29 8.15
CA TYR A 73 1.30 -11.50 7.90
C TYR A 73 1.66 -12.16 6.57
N THR A 74 1.69 -11.40 5.46
CA THR A 74 2.05 -11.93 4.14
C THR A 74 3.44 -12.59 4.15
N LEU A 75 4.45 -11.94 4.73
CA LEU A 75 5.81 -12.51 4.82
C LEU A 75 5.86 -13.80 5.64
N ARG A 76 4.89 -14.02 6.53
CA ARG A 76 4.76 -15.22 7.37
C ARG A 76 3.74 -16.22 6.83
N LYS A 77 3.21 -16.02 5.61
CA LYS A 77 2.20 -16.87 4.95
C LYS A 77 0.89 -16.99 5.74
N MET A 78 0.55 -15.93 6.46
CA MET A 78 -0.72 -15.79 7.19
C MET A 78 -1.72 -15.04 6.30
N ASP A 79 -2.12 -15.70 5.22
CA ASP A 79 -2.81 -15.05 4.09
C ASP A 79 -4.21 -14.56 4.47
N ASN A 80 -4.93 -15.28 5.33
CA ASN A 80 -6.25 -14.89 5.80
C ASN A 80 -6.19 -13.64 6.67
N GLU A 81 -5.25 -13.60 7.62
CA GLU A 81 -5.04 -12.46 8.52
C GLU A 81 -4.57 -11.22 7.74
N SER A 82 -3.70 -11.41 6.74
CA SER A 82 -3.29 -10.35 5.82
C SER A 82 -4.48 -9.78 5.05
N LYS A 83 -5.34 -10.67 4.51
CA LYS A 83 -6.55 -10.25 3.79
C LYS A 83 -7.51 -9.46 4.67
N GLU A 84 -7.78 -9.94 5.88
CA GLU A 84 -8.68 -9.27 6.84
C GLU A 84 -8.19 -7.86 7.15
N ILE A 85 -6.91 -7.71 7.49
CA ILE A 85 -6.37 -6.38 7.83
C ILE A 85 -6.31 -5.45 6.61
N VAL A 86 -6.06 -5.96 5.40
CA VAL A 86 -6.11 -5.16 4.16
C VAL A 86 -7.52 -4.62 3.91
N LEU A 87 -8.54 -5.48 4.04
CA LEU A 87 -9.94 -5.06 3.89
C LEU A 87 -10.33 -4.03 4.95
N GLN A 88 -9.99 -4.28 6.21
CA GLN A 88 -10.25 -3.35 7.31
C GLN A 88 -9.54 -2.00 7.08
N THR A 89 -8.31 -2.01 6.57
CA THR A 89 -7.56 -0.78 6.28
C THR A 89 -8.28 0.09 5.25
N VAL A 90 -8.84 -0.49 4.20
CA VAL A 90 -9.56 0.28 3.17
C VAL A 90 -10.89 0.81 3.68
N ILE A 91 -11.55 0.09 4.59
CA ILE A 91 -12.79 0.53 5.24
C ILE A 91 -12.51 1.71 6.18
N ASP A 92 -11.50 1.57 7.06
CA ASP A 92 -11.17 2.59 8.06
C ASP A 92 -10.52 3.83 7.45
N HIS A 93 -9.74 3.63 6.39
CA HIS A 93 -8.87 4.64 5.78
C HIS A 93 -9.06 4.69 4.26
N PRO A 94 -10.23 5.11 3.76
CA PRO A 94 -10.57 5.04 2.34
C PRO A 94 -9.70 5.92 1.44
N ASP A 95 -8.98 6.90 1.99
CA ASP A 95 -8.04 7.76 1.23
C ASP A 95 -6.59 7.28 1.28
N TYR A 96 -6.30 6.22 2.05
CA TYR A 96 -4.95 5.70 2.20
C TYR A 96 -4.52 4.90 0.96
N LEU A 97 -3.62 5.50 0.17
CA LEU A 97 -3.23 4.97 -1.14
C LEU A 97 -2.61 3.57 -1.06
N PHE A 98 -1.76 3.28 -0.06
CA PHE A 98 -1.18 1.94 0.07
C PHE A 98 -2.22 0.89 0.45
N GLY A 99 -3.30 1.25 1.15
CA GLY A 99 -4.43 0.35 1.41
C GLY A 99 -5.13 -0.06 0.11
N LYS A 100 -5.39 0.91 -0.77
CA LYS A 100 -5.93 0.65 -2.12
C LYS A 100 -5.00 -0.24 -2.95
N ILE A 101 -3.70 0.02 -2.91
CA ILE A 101 -2.69 -0.79 -3.61
C ILE A 101 -2.65 -2.21 -3.04
N ALA A 102 -2.72 -2.39 -1.73
CA ALA A 102 -2.73 -3.71 -1.09
C ALA A 102 -3.98 -4.50 -1.48
N LEU A 103 -5.16 -3.87 -1.46
CA LEU A 103 -6.42 -4.50 -1.86
C LEU A 103 -6.42 -4.88 -3.35
N ALA A 104 -5.90 -4.00 -4.22
CA ALA A 104 -5.75 -4.33 -5.64
C ALA A 104 -4.82 -5.52 -5.86
N ASN A 105 -3.71 -5.61 -5.13
CA ASN A 105 -2.84 -6.79 -5.18
C ASN A 105 -3.57 -8.05 -4.72
N LEU A 106 -4.32 -7.98 -3.61
CA LEU A 106 -5.14 -9.10 -3.14
C LEU A 106 -6.13 -9.57 -4.21
N TYR A 107 -6.83 -8.66 -4.89
CA TYR A 107 -7.72 -9.03 -5.99
C TYR A 107 -7.01 -9.67 -7.17
N ILE A 108 -5.80 -9.20 -7.51
CA ILE A 108 -4.98 -9.83 -8.56
C ILE A 108 -4.57 -11.25 -8.14
N ASP A 109 -4.13 -11.43 -6.89
CA ASP A 109 -3.76 -12.74 -6.33
C ASP A 109 -4.94 -13.73 -6.34
N GLU A 110 -6.14 -13.25 -6.03
CA GLU A 110 -7.38 -14.04 -6.05
C GLU A 110 -8.01 -14.18 -7.46
N LYS A 111 -7.34 -13.67 -8.50
CA LYS A 111 -7.84 -13.63 -9.89
C LYS A 111 -9.17 -12.88 -10.06
N ARG A 112 -9.51 -12.01 -9.12
CA ARG A 112 -10.69 -11.12 -9.11
C ARG A 112 -10.41 -9.83 -9.87
N TYR A 113 -9.95 -9.96 -11.11
CA TYR A 113 -9.41 -8.83 -11.89
C TYR A 113 -10.44 -7.73 -12.14
N SER A 114 -11.72 -8.08 -12.30
CA SER A 114 -12.82 -7.13 -12.53
C SER A 114 -13.01 -6.13 -11.39
N GLU A 115 -12.48 -6.42 -10.19
CA GLU A 115 -12.63 -5.56 -9.02
C GLU A 115 -11.51 -4.51 -8.90
N VAL A 116 -10.38 -4.72 -9.58
CA VAL A 116 -9.22 -3.80 -9.51
C VAL A 116 -9.58 -2.39 -10.01
N PRO A 117 -10.29 -2.21 -11.15
CA PRO A 117 -10.67 -0.88 -11.61
C PRO A 117 -11.62 -0.12 -10.69
N ALA A 118 -12.38 -0.82 -9.84
CA ALA A 118 -13.24 -0.17 -8.84
C ALA A 118 -12.43 0.55 -7.75
N ILE A 119 -11.18 0.12 -7.53
CA ILE A 119 -10.30 0.66 -6.49
C ILE A 119 -9.25 1.63 -7.07
N LEU A 120 -8.64 1.28 -8.20
CA LEU A 120 -7.53 2.03 -8.82
C LEU A 120 -7.92 2.80 -10.08
N GLY A 121 -9.19 2.73 -10.48
CA GLY A 121 -9.71 3.35 -11.70
C GLY A 121 -9.30 2.59 -12.96
N ASN A 122 -10.11 2.72 -14.01
CA ASN A 122 -9.86 2.03 -15.29
C ASN A 122 -8.53 2.43 -15.93
N GLU A 123 -8.12 3.67 -15.76
CA GLU A 123 -6.94 4.23 -16.42
C GLU A 123 -5.63 3.91 -15.68
N MET A 124 -5.70 3.38 -14.45
CA MET A 124 -4.54 3.19 -13.58
C MET A 124 -3.68 4.46 -13.51
N ASP A 125 -4.34 5.59 -13.25
CA ASP A 125 -3.71 6.90 -13.13
C ASP A 125 -3.85 7.40 -11.69
N ILE A 126 -2.73 7.48 -10.98
CA ILE A 126 -2.67 7.91 -9.57
C ILE A 126 -3.32 9.28 -9.35
N ARG A 127 -3.29 10.16 -10.36
CA ARG A 127 -3.89 11.50 -10.27
C ARG A 127 -5.41 11.45 -10.25
N LYS A 128 -6.03 10.43 -10.86
CA LYS A 128 -7.48 10.25 -10.80
C LYS A 128 -7.95 9.66 -9.47
N ILE A 129 -7.07 8.92 -8.81
CA ILE A 129 -7.31 8.33 -7.49
C ILE A 129 -7.04 9.34 -6.37
N CYS A 130 -6.16 10.30 -6.61
CA CYS A 130 -5.83 11.37 -5.68
C CYS A 130 -5.89 12.74 -6.38
N PRO A 131 -7.08 13.21 -6.81
CA PRO A 131 -7.22 14.41 -7.65
C PRO A 131 -6.71 15.69 -6.99
N ASP A 132 -6.82 15.79 -5.67
CA ASP A 132 -6.39 16.98 -4.93
C ASP A 132 -4.88 17.00 -4.61
N ARG A 133 -4.17 15.90 -4.90
CA ARG A 133 -2.76 15.74 -4.56
C ARG A 133 -1.85 16.13 -5.71
N LYS A 134 -0.99 17.13 -5.48
CA LYS A 134 0.07 17.56 -6.41
C LYS A 134 1.45 16.98 -6.08
N THR A 135 1.63 16.44 -4.87
CA THR A 135 2.89 15.85 -4.43
C THR A 135 2.67 14.40 -3.99
N PHE A 136 3.55 13.52 -4.45
CA PHE A 136 3.57 12.11 -4.10
C PHE A 136 4.97 11.71 -3.64
N HIS A 137 5.04 10.78 -2.69
CA HIS A 137 6.31 10.17 -2.34
C HIS A 137 6.75 9.22 -3.46
N LEU A 138 8.06 9.07 -3.67
CA LEU A 138 8.61 8.15 -4.68
C LEU A 138 8.08 6.72 -4.49
N SER A 139 7.98 6.25 -3.25
CA SER A 139 7.45 4.91 -2.98
C SER A 139 5.97 4.75 -3.32
N GLU A 140 5.14 5.80 -3.18
CA GLU A 140 3.73 5.75 -3.61
C GLU A 140 3.65 5.55 -5.12
N MET A 141 4.42 6.33 -5.88
CA MET A 141 4.49 6.26 -7.34
C MET A 141 4.95 4.87 -7.80
N VAL A 142 6.06 4.39 -7.25
CA VAL A 142 6.64 3.10 -7.62
C VAL A 142 5.68 1.96 -7.32
N ASN A 143 5.06 1.92 -6.13
CA ASN A 143 4.14 0.84 -5.77
C ASN A 143 2.83 0.89 -6.56
N PHE A 144 2.30 2.07 -6.82
CA PHE A 144 1.10 2.24 -7.64
C PHE A 144 1.31 1.73 -9.07
N TYR A 145 2.38 2.15 -9.74
CA TYR A 145 2.63 1.68 -11.11
C TYR A 145 3.08 0.22 -11.15
N LYS A 146 3.73 -0.30 -10.10
CA LYS A 146 4.00 -1.74 -9.99
C LYS A 146 2.72 -2.55 -9.98
N VAL A 147 1.70 -2.17 -9.20
CA VAL A 147 0.42 -2.90 -9.18
C VAL A 147 -0.35 -2.72 -10.50
N ALA A 148 -0.26 -1.57 -11.16
CA ALA A 148 -0.85 -1.35 -12.48
C ALA A 148 -0.24 -2.29 -13.54
N VAL A 149 1.10 -2.39 -13.60
CA VAL A 149 1.79 -3.32 -14.49
C VAL A 149 1.38 -4.76 -14.19
N ARG A 150 1.32 -5.14 -12.91
CA ARG A 150 0.90 -6.46 -12.47
C ARG A 150 -0.53 -6.79 -12.92
N TYR A 151 -1.45 -5.84 -12.80
CA TYR A 151 -2.83 -5.98 -13.25
C TYR A 151 -2.92 -6.20 -14.77
N PHE A 152 -2.29 -5.34 -15.56
CA PHE A 152 -2.35 -5.46 -17.02
C PHE A 152 -1.69 -6.75 -17.54
N ALA A 153 -0.61 -7.20 -16.89
CA ALA A 153 -0.01 -8.50 -17.19
C ALA A 153 -1.01 -9.64 -16.91
N ALA A 154 -1.63 -9.65 -15.72
CA ALA A 154 -2.57 -10.69 -15.32
C ALA A 154 -3.84 -10.74 -16.18
N VAL A 155 -4.39 -9.59 -16.58
CA VAL A 155 -5.57 -9.53 -17.47
C VAL A 155 -5.22 -9.96 -18.90
N LYS A 156 -4.02 -9.64 -19.39
CA LYS A 156 -3.57 -10.12 -20.70
C LYS A 156 -3.49 -11.64 -20.72
N ASP A 157 -2.94 -12.25 -19.67
CA ASP A 157 -2.88 -13.72 -19.52
C ASP A 157 -4.29 -14.33 -19.35
N PHE A 158 -5.22 -13.61 -18.73
CA PHE A 158 -6.62 -14.04 -18.62
C PHE A 158 -7.36 -14.02 -19.97
N ILE A 159 -7.12 -13.02 -20.82
CA ILE A 159 -7.74 -12.91 -22.15
C ILE A 159 -7.09 -13.87 -23.15
N MET A 160 -5.80 -14.17 -22.99
CA MET A 160 -5.05 -15.11 -23.83
C MET A 160 -4.50 -16.26 -22.98
N PRO A 161 -5.36 -17.15 -22.43
CA PRO A 161 -4.87 -18.33 -21.74
C PRO A 161 -4.02 -19.15 -22.71
N ALA A 162 -2.86 -19.61 -22.24
CA ALA A 162 -1.89 -20.36 -23.04
C ALA A 162 -2.60 -21.44 -23.88
N THR A 163 -2.53 -21.30 -25.20
CA THR A 163 -3.00 -22.34 -26.12
C THR A 163 -1.99 -23.47 -26.09
N GLY A 164 -2.35 -24.59 -25.45
CA GLY A 164 -1.79 -25.93 -25.67
C GLY A 164 -0.35 -26.15 -25.23
#